data_AF-A0A0L7CXW7-F1
#
_entry.id   AF-A0A0L7CXW7-F1
#
_cell.length_a   1.000
_cell.length_b   1.000
_cell.length_c   1.000
_cell.angle_alpha   90.00
_cell.angle_beta   90.00
_cell.angle_gamma   90.00
#
_symmetry.space_group_name_H-M   'P 1'
#
loop_
_entity.id
_entity.type
_entity.pdbx_description
1 polymer ?
#
loop_
_entity_poly.entity_id
_entity_poly.type
_entity_poly.pdbx_seq_one_letter_code
_entity_poly.pdbx_strand_id
1 'polypeptide(L)'
;MADNWTAYEQPVRDEINVPYGDDERVRRAIQAAIGYVNGALGGQTVGQEVMTDCVTSCATDLYNSRDARLGVMSVGDGTLEPFRVSTDPLRSVWPKLNAAGVLTGSVVIA
;
A
#
# COMPACT_ATOMS: atom_id res chain seq x y z
N MET A 1 -2.65 16.85 11.94
CA MET A 1 -2.45 17.41 10.60
C MET A 1 -3.48 16.77 9.70
N ALA A 2 -4.25 17.53 8.93
CA ALA A 2 -5.18 16.92 7.99
C ALA A 2 -4.34 16.28 6.87
N ASP A 3 -4.17 14.96 6.92
CA ASP A 3 -3.46 14.21 5.89
C ASP A 3 -4.11 14.54 4.54
N ASN A 4 -3.35 15.16 3.64
CA ASN A 4 -3.82 15.64 2.35
C ASN A 4 -4.05 14.47 1.38
N TRP A 5 -4.97 13.59 1.73
CA TRP A 5 -5.27 12.34 1.02
C TRP A 5 -5.73 12.61 -0.43
N THR A 6 -6.31 13.78 -0.69
CA THR A 6 -6.76 14.20 -2.03
C THR A 6 -5.60 14.29 -3.03
N ALA A 7 -4.36 14.53 -2.57
CA ALA A 7 -3.19 14.53 -3.43
C ALA A 7 -2.85 13.13 -4.00
N TYR A 8 -3.32 12.07 -3.35
CA TYR A 8 -3.07 10.68 -3.74
C TYR A 8 -4.31 9.99 -4.30
N GLU A 9 -5.47 10.66 -4.32
CA GLU A 9 -6.74 10.06 -4.70
C GLU A 9 -6.76 9.58 -6.16
N GLN A 10 -6.41 10.46 -7.11
CA GLN A 10 -6.37 10.10 -8.54
C GLN A 10 -5.39 8.95 -8.81
N PRO A 11 -4.11 9.02 -8.38
CA PRO A 11 -3.17 7.91 -8.54
C PRO A 11 -3.68 6.57 -7.99
N VAL A 12 -4.32 6.59 -6.81
CA VAL A 12 -4.87 5.36 -6.21
C VAL A 12 -6.06 4.83 -7.00
N ARG A 13 -6.96 5.70 -7.47
CA ARG A 13 -8.12 5.31 -8.30
C ARG A 13 -7.70 4.70 -9.62
N ASP A 14 -6.69 5.27 -10.26
CA ASP A 14 -6.11 4.76 -11.49
C ASP A 14 -5.51 3.36 -11.27
N GLU A 15 -4.77 3.18 -10.16
CA GLU A 15 -4.13 1.90 -9.82
C GLU A 15 -5.13 0.80 -9.46
N ILE A 16 -6.19 1.11 -8.69
CA ILE A 16 -7.23 0.13 -8.33
C ILE A 16 -8.28 -0.07 -9.44
N ASN A 17 -8.20 0.69 -10.54
CA ASN A 17 -9.17 0.70 -11.63
C ASN A 17 -10.64 0.97 -11.17
N VAL A 18 -10.81 1.88 -10.19
CA VAL A 18 -12.12 2.32 -9.67
C VAL A 18 -12.25 3.85 -9.87
N PRO A 19 -12.76 4.28 -11.04
CA PRO A 19 -12.78 5.70 -11.40
C PRO A 19 -13.77 6.53 -10.57
N TYR A 20 -14.81 5.92 -10.00
CA TYR A 20 -15.82 6.61 -9.19
C TYR A 20 -16.44 5.70 -8.13
N GLY A 21 -16.96 6.31 -7.05
CA GLY A 21 -17.57 5.60 -5.93
C GLY A 21 -16.56 5.04 -4.94
N ASP A 22 -17.08 4.42 -3.88
CA ASP A 22 -16.32 3.83 -2.77
C ASP A 22 -15.38 4.82 -2.06
N ASP A 23 -15.71 6.12 -2.11
CA ASP A 23 -14.87 7.24 -1.69
C ASP A 23 -14.38 7.12 -0.25
N GLU A 24 -15.25 6.68 0.66
CA GLU A 24 -14.90 6.49 2.07
C GLU A 24 -13.87 5.36 2.26
N ARG A 25 -13.95 4.30 1.44
CA ARG A 25 -13.00 3.19 1.50
C ARG A 25 -11.65 3.59 0.90
N VAL A 26 -11.66 4.29 -0.24
CA VAL A 26 -10.46 4.84 -0.88
C VAL A 26 -9.76 5.82 0.07
N ARG A 27 -10.51 6.77 0.64
CA ARG A 27 -10.01 7.73 1.62
C ARG A 27 -9.36 7.06 2.82
N ARG A 28 -10.02 6.07 3.44
CA ARG A 28 -9.47 5.32 4.59
C ARG A 28 -8.18 4.59 4.23
N ALA A 29 -8.11 3.99 3.04
CA ALA A 29 -6.92 3.29 2.58
C ALA A 29 -5.74 4.25 2.40
N ILE A 30 -5.98 5.41 1.78
CA ILE A 30 -4.95 6.45 1.59
C ILE A 30 -4.45 7.00 2.94
N GLN A 31 -5.36 7.32 3.86
CA GLN A 31 -4.97 7.84 5.18
C GLN A 31 -4.12 6.84 5.97
N ALA A 32 -4.50 5.55 5.93
CA ALA A 32 -3.70 4.49 6.55
C ALA A 32 -2.33 4.33 5.87
N ALA A 33 -2.28 4.36 4.54
CA ALA A 33 -1.04 4.28 3.76
C ALA A 33 -0.08 5.43 4.10
N ILE A 34 -0.57 6.67 4.18
CA ILE A 34 0.23 7.83 4.61
C ILE A 34 0.85 7.56 5.99
N GLY A 35 0.06 7.06 6.95
CA GLY A 35 0.56 6.72 8.28
C GLY A 35 1.66 5.65 8.27
N TYR A 36 1.46 4.57 7.51
CA TYR A 36 2.45 3.50 7.41
C TYR A 36 3.74 3.95 6.72
N VAL A 37 3.65 4.67 5.60
CA VAL A 37 4.82 5.17 4.86
C VAL A 37 5.59 6.20 5.68
N ASN A 38 4.91 7.13 6.36
CA ASN A 38 5.58 8.07 7.25
C ASN A 38 6.26 7.37 8.44
N GLY A 39 5.62 6.36 9.02
CA GLY A 39 6.21 5.54 10.07
C GLY A 39 7.45 4.77 9.59
N ALA A 40 7.39 4.24 8.36
CA ALA A 40 8.51 3.58 7.70
C ALA A 40 9.69 4.53 7.49
N LEU A 41 9.44 5.74 6.99
CA LEU A 41 10.48 6.73 6.72
C LEU A 41 11.29 7.13 7.97
N GLY A 42 10.76 6.97 9.18
CA GLY A 42 11.52 7.17 10.41
C GLY A 42 12.14 8.58 10.56
N GLY A 43 11.55 9.58 9.91
CA GLY A 43 12.07 10.96 9.87
C GLY A 43 12.98 11.28 8.68
N GLN A 44 13.30 10.31 7.82
CA GLN A 44 13.95 10.56 6.54
C GLN A 44 12.96 11.18 5.54
N THR A 45 13.48 11.97 4.60
CA THR A 45 12.70 12.52 3.50
C THR A 45 13.07 11.82 2.20
N VAL A 46 12.06 11.58 1.36
CA VAL A 46 12.21 11.09 0.00
C VAL A 46 11.63 12.10 -0.98
N GLY A 47 11.99 11.99 -2.25
CA GLY A 47 11.38 12.81 -3.30
C GLY A 47 9.86 12.62 -3.35
N GLN A 48 9.15 13.66 -3.76
CA GLN A 48 7.68 13.65 -3.83
C GLN A 48 7.13 12.52 -4.72
N GLU A 49 7.86 12.19 -5.80
CA GLU A 49 7.51 11.08 -6.71
C GLU A 49 7.57 9.73 -5.99
N VAL A 50 8.64 9.47 -5.24
CA VAL A 50 8.81 8.24 -4.44
C VAL A 50 7.76 8.16 -3.33
N MET A 51 7.49 9.28 -2.65
CA MET A 51 6.44 9.35 -1.62
C MET A 51 5.07 8.99 -2.22
N THR A 52 4.75 9.56 -3.37
CA THR A 52 3.49 9.31 -4.09
C THR A 52 3.38 7.85 -4.49
N ASP A 53 4.43 7.29 -5.09
CA ASP A 53 4.46 5.89 -5.52
C ASP A 53 4.37 4.90 -4.35
N CYS A 54 4.99 5.22 -3.21
CA CYS A 54 4.89 4.40 -1.99
C CYS A 54 3.47 4.44 -1.38
N VAL A 55 2.89 5.64 -1.26
CA VAL A 55 1.54 5.81 -0.71
C VAL A 55 0.50 5.16 -1.63
N THR A 56 0.63 5.32 -2.95
CA THR A 56 -0.29 4.71 -3.92
C THR A 56 -0.29 3.19 -3.81
N SER A 57 0.87 2.53 -3.87
CA SER A 57 0.91 1.06 -3.78
C SER A 57 0.45 0.53 -2.42
N CYS A 58 0.81 1.20 -1.32
CA CYS A 58 0.35 0.80 0.00
C CYS A 58 -1.19 0.95 0.14
N ALA A 59 -1.76 2.03 -0.39
CA ALA A 59 -3.21 2.24 -0.38
C ALA A 59 -3.93 1.19 -1.22
N THR A 60 -3.40 0.85 -2.40
CA THR A 60 -3.91 -0.22 -3.27
C THR A 60 -3.86 -1.58 -2.57
N ASP A 61 -2.76 -1.91 -1.91
CA ASP A 61 -2.62 -3.16 -1.16
C ASP A 61 -3.63 -3.25 0.00
N LEU A 62 -3.84 -2.13 0.73
CA LEU A 62 -4.82 -2.05 1.80
C LEU A 62 -6.27 -2.16 1.28
N TYR A 63 -6.55 -1.55 0.13
CA TYR A 63 -7.85 -1.64 -0.53
C TYR A 63 -8.14 -3.08 -0.95
N ASN A 64 -7.19 -3.73 -1.62
CA ASN A 64 -7.32 -5.09 -2.14
C ASN A 64 -7.26 -6.16 -1.04
N SER A 65 -6.48 -5.98 0.02
CA SER A 65 -6.45 -6.92 1.15
C SER A 65 -7.79 -7.02 1.87
N ARG A 66 -8.60 -5.96 1.85
CA ARG A 66 -9.97 -5.99 2.37
C ARG A 66 -10.91 -6.80 1.47
N ASP A 67 -10.69 -6.76 0.16
CA ASP A 67 -11.45 -7.57 -0.80
C ASP A 67 -11.01 -9.04 -0.76
N ALA A 68 -9.71 -9.29 -0.62
CA ALA A 68 -9.16 -10.64 -0.62
C ALA A 68 -9.55 -11.46 0.62
N ARG A 69 -9.83 -10.78 1.75
CA ARG A 69 -10.45 -11.42 2.93
C ARG A 69 -11.87 -11.92 2.68
N LEU A 70 -12.50 -11.54 1.56
CA LEU A 70 -13.89 -11.86 1.23
C LEU A 70 -14.05 -12.83 0.04
N GLY A 71 -13.04 -13.13 -0.79
CA GLY A 71 -13.38 -13.96 -1.96
C GLY A 71 -12.34 -14.46 -2.96
N VAL A 72 -11.03 -14.45 -2.73
CA VAL A 72 -10.11 -15.00 -3.75
C VAL A 72 -9.90 -16.50 -3.53
N MET A 73 -10.71 -17.31 -4.20
CA MET A 73 -10.59 -18.76 -4.27
C MET A 73 -10.00 -19.10 -5.64
N SER A 74 -8.76 -19.59 -5.70
CA SER A 74 -8.18 -20.10 -6.95
C SER A 74 -8.79 -21.46 -7.26
N VAL A 75 -9.52 -21.60 -8.36
CA VAL A 75 -10.18 -22.84 -8.80
C VAL A 75 -9.34 -23.46 -9.92
N GLY A 76 -8.25 -24.14 -9.55
CA GLY A 76 -7.24 -24.65 -10.49
C GLY A 76 -7.11 -26.17 -10.57
N ASP A 77 -6.85 -26.89 -9.45
CA ASP A 77 -6.49 -28.32 -9.55
C ASP A 77 -6.94 -29.26 -8.42
N GLY A 78 -7.81 -28.84 -7.51
CA GLY A 78 -8.31 -29.70 -6.43
C GLY A 78 -7.35 -29.88 -5.25
N THR A 79 -6.15 -29.28 -5.28
CA THR A 79 -5.32 -29.07 -4.08
C THR A 79 -5.45 -27.62 -3.63
N LEU A 80 -6.30 -27.38 -2.62
CA LEU A 80 -6.52 -26.06 -2.04
C LEU A 80 -5.33 -25.68 -1.15
N GLU A 81 -4.30 -25.04 -1.71
CA GLU A 81 -3.32 -24.32 -0.90
C GLU A 81 -3.73 -22.84 -0.78
N PRO A 82 -4.09 -22.35 0.42
CA PRO A 82 -4.41 -20.95 0.61
C PRO A 82 -3.15 -20.11 0.35
N PHE A 83 -3.14 -19.33 -0.73
CA PHE A 83 -2.10 -18.34 -0.91
C PHE A 83 -2.22 -17.32 0.23
N ARG A 84 -1.20 -17.27 1.08
CA ARG A 84 -1.12 -16.27 2.14
C ARG A 84 -0.81 -14.93 1.47
N VAL A 85 -1.84 -14.12 1.21
CA VAL A 85 -1.62 -12.70 0.93
C VAL A 85 -0.86 -12.12 2.13
N SER A 86 0.28 -11.49 1.85
CA SER A 86 1.08 -10.84 2.88
C SER A 86 0.20 -9.86 3.64
N THR A 87 0.09 -10.03 4.96
CA THR A 87 -0.64 -9.10 5.82
C THR A 87 0.17 -7.84 6.12
N ASP A 88 1.45 -7.80 5.72
CA ASP A 88 2.29 -6.61 5.83
C ASP A 88 1.85 -5.57 4.78
N PRO A 89 1.29 -4.41 5.21
CA PRO A 89 0.85 -3.36 4.29
C PRO A 89 2.02 -2.64 3.60
N LEU A 90 3.27 -2.86 4.03
CA LEU A 90 4.46 -2.20 3.49
C LEU A 90 5.27 -3.13 2.57
N ARG A 91 4.76 -4.33 2.27
CA ARG A 91 5.40 -5.31 1.37
C ARG A 91 5.81 -4.70 0.03
N SER A 92 4.95 -3.88 -0.57
CA SER A 92 5.21 -3.19 -1.85
C SER A 92 6.05 -1.92 -1.70
N VAL A 93 6.14 -1.36 -0.49
CA VAL A 93 6.84 -0.11 -0.18
C VAL A 93 8.33 -0.36 0.08
N TRP A 94 8.71 -1.48 0.70
CA TRP A 94 10.10 -1.76 1.06
C TRP A 94 11.09 -1.72 -0.11
N PRO A 95 10.81 -2.35 -1.27
CA PRO A 95 11.72 -2.27 -2.41
C PRO A 95 11.90 -0.83 -2.92
N LYS A 96 10.85 -0.01 -2.84
CA LYS A 96 10.84 1.38 -3.32
C LYS A 96 11.66 2.30 -2.41
N LEU A 97 11.48 2.17 -1.09
CA LEU A 97 12.27 2.90 -0.11
C LEU A 97 13.75 2.52 -0.20
N ASN A 98 14.06 1.22 -0.34
CA ASN A 98 15.43 0.76 -0.51
C ASN A 98 16.08 1.34 -1.78
N ALA A 99 15.36 1.36 -2.91
CA ALA A 99 15.84 2.00 -4.15
C ALA A 99 16.07 3.51 -3.99
N ALA A 100 15.33 4.17 -3.10
CA ALA A 100 15.50 5.57 -2.75
C ALA A 100 16.61 5.83 -1.69
N GLY A 101 17.34 4.78 -1.28
CA GLY A 101 18.40 4.89 -0.28
C GLY A 101 17.91 4.92 1.18
N VAL A 102 16.64 4.59 1.41
CA VAL A 102 16.04 4.50 2.74
C VAL A 102 16.08 3.04 3.19
N LEU A 103 16.98 2.75 4.15
CA LEU A 103 17.16 1.42 4.72
C LEU A 103 16.06 1.13 5.76
N THR A 104 14.88 0.74 5.28
CA THR A 104 13.72 0.45 6.14
C THR A 104 13.21 -0.98 5.93
N GLY A 105 12.94 -1.69 7.04
CA GLY A 105 12.47 -3.09 7.04
C GLY A 105 13.59 -4.11 6.81
N SER A 106 13.68 -5.13 7.69
CA SER A 106 14.57 -6.32 7.75
C SER A 106 16.07 -6.21 7.44
N VAL A 107 16.57 -5.09 6.90
CA VAL A 107 18.00 -4.83 6.64
C VAL A 107 18.61 -3.94 7.73
N VAL A 108 17.88 -3.70 8.84
CA VAL A 108 18.51 -3.26 10.09
C VAL A 108 19.24 -4.47 10.68
N ILE A 109 20.42 -4.77 10.13
CA ILE A 109 21.41 -5.57 10.82
C ILE A 109 21.90 -4.71 11.98
N ALA A 110 21.45 -5.05 13.19
CA ALA A 110 22.11 -4.68 14.43
C ALA A 110 22.99 -5.85 14.88
#